data_AF-A0A1X7UUY0-F1
#
_entry.id   AF-A0A1X7UUY0-F1
#
_cell.length_a   1.000
_cell.length_b   1.000
_cell.length_c   1.000
_cell.angle_alpha   90.00
_cell.angle_beta   90.00
_cell.angle_gamma   90.00
#
_symmetry.space_group_name_H-M   'P 1'
#
loop_
_entity.id
_entity.type
_entity.pdbx_description
1 polymer ?
#
loop_
_entity_poly.entity_id
_entity_poly.type
_entity_poly.pdbx_seq_one_letter_code
_entity_poly.pdbx_strand_id
1 'polypeptide(L)'
;MESSFTTLSLFILFLSFGSLVLSDGDDDYTGVFNMKAGSDCKYNVMHFDEDGIVGFRVQCSCPGTHKRLTYSCAYFGKPNICPGFNETSIARANFYSELASYVKGYGGHGCSSKEIQADRVTTICKGTPLVLKRTIEINGDDPRLCNKRHSEL
;
A
#
# COMPACT_ATOMS: atom_id res chain seq x y z
N MET A 1 -9.79 69.20 5.78
CA MET A 1 -10.14 68.79 4.42
C MET A 1 -8.86 68.22 3.82
N GLU A 2 -8.72 66.90 3.88
CA GLU A 2 -8.93 66.00 2.73
C GLU A 2 -7.82 66.23 1.70
N SER A 3 -6.84 65.35 1.58
CA SER A 3 -6.79 64.19 0.65
C SER A 3 -5.33 64.19 0.14
N SER A 4 -4.62 63.15 -0.27
CA SER A 4 -4.86 61.74 -0.46
C SER A 4 -3.50 61.13 -0.87
N PHE A 5 -3.29 59.87 -0.50
CA PHE A 5 -2.63 58.80 -1.27
C PHE A 5 -1.34 59.09 -2.07
N THR A 6 -0.27 58.34 -1.78
CA THR A 6 0.06 57.15 -2.61
C THR A 6 1.13 56.28 -1.95
N THR A 7 0.72 55.06 -1.63
CA THR A 7 1.54 53.95 -1.15
C THR A 7 2.16 53.25 -2.36
N LEU A 8 3.49 53.18 -2.47
CA LEU A 8 4.16 52.36 -3.50
C LEU A 8 4.70 51.08 -2.85
N SER A 9 3.88 50.03 -2.84
CA SER A 9 4.28 48.68 -2.45
C SER A 9 5.18 48.06 -3.53
N LEU A 10 6.43 47.78 -3.19
CA LEU A 10 7.34 46.99 -4.02
C LEU A 10 7.17 45.50 -3.66
N PHE A 11 6.36 44.77 -4.43
CA PHE A 11 6.27 43.32 -4.34
C PHE A 11 7.48 42.69 -5.03
N ILE A 12 8.39 42.10 -4.25
CA ILE A 12 9.46 41.25 -4.77
C ILE A 12 8.90 39.83 -4.92
N LEU A 13 8.57 39.46 -6.15
CA LEU A 13 8.28 38.08 -6.56
C LEU A 13 9.60 37.30 -6.63
N PHE A 14 9.93 36.57 -5.57
CA PHE A 14 10.93 35.51 -5.64
C PHE A 14 10.31 34.29 -6.32
N LEU A 15 10.55 34.17 -7.63
CA LEU A 15 10.39 32.91 -8.38
C LEU A 15 11.51 31.95 -7.95
N SER A 16 11.29 31.21 -6.86
CA SER A 16 12.06 30.01 -6.60
C SER A 16 11.64 28.94 -7.60
N PHE A 17 12.39 28.82 -8.68
CA PHE A 17 12.47 27.63 -9.53
C PHE A 17 12.98 26.48 -8.65
N GLY A 18 12.06 25.82 -7.94
CA GLY A 18 12.31 24.53 -7.32
C GLY A 18 12.42 23.49 -8.42
N SER A 19 13.65 23.10 -8.72
CA SER A 19 13.98 21.99 -9.60
C SER A 19 13.13 20.76 -9.26
N LEU A 20 12.20 20.42 -10.14
CA LEU A 20 11.59 19.10 -10.20
C LEU A 20 12.70 18.13 -10.61
N VAL A 21 13.41 17.59 -9.61
CA VAL A 21 14.21 16.38 -9.78
C VAL A 21 13.20 15.25 -9.96
N LEU A 22 12.88 14.95 -11.22
CA LEU A 22 12.28 13.68 -11.61
C LEU A 22 13.34 12.61 -11.34
N SER A 23 13.31 12.06 -10.12
CA SER A 23 14.00 10.80 -9.85
C SER A 23 13.36 9.76 -10.74
N ASP A 24 14.16 9.19 -11.63
CA ASP A 24 13.80 8.06 -12.49
C ASP A 24 13.27 6.94 -11.59
N GLY A 25 11.97 6.71 -11.69
CA GLY A 25 11.17 6.13 -10.62
C GLY A 25 11.31 4.61 -10.55
N ASP A 26 11.88 4.10 -9.46
CA ASP A 26 11.33 2.88 -8.89
C ASP A 26 9.85 3.17 -8.63
N ASP A 27 8.96 2.53 -9.39
CA ASP A 27 7.52 2.66 -9.17
C ASP A 27 7.21 2.12 -7.77
N ASP A 28 7.23 3.00 -6.77
CA ASP A 28 6.87 2.71 -5.38
C ASP A 28 5.35 2.52 -5.31
N TYR A 29 4.89 1.34 -5.74
CA TYR A 29 3.49 0.96 -5.62
C TYR A 29 3.13 0.84 -4.14
N THR A 30 2.43 1.86 -3.65
CA THR A 30 2.00 1.99 -2.26
C THR A 30 0.52 2.37 -2.20
N GLY A 31 -0.14 2.00 -1.12
CA GLY A 31 -1.53 2.39 -0.89
C GLY A 31 -1.98 2.16 0.54
N VAL A 32 -3.08 2.81 0.91
CA VAL A 32 -3.69 2.71 2.24
C VAL A 32 -5.10 2.15 2.13
N PHE A 33 -5.51 1.34 3.10
CA PHE A 33 -6.86 0.80 3.18
C PHE A 33 -7.24 0.47 4.61
N ASN A 34 -8.53 0.62 4.92
CA ASN A 34 -9.08 0.28 6.23
C ASN A 34 -9.77 -1.08 6.16
N MET A 35 -9.50 -1.93 7.14
CA MET A 35 -10.15 -3.23 7.26
C MET A 35 -11.49 -3.12 7.97
N LYS A 36 -12.38 -4.08 7.73
CA LYS A 36 -13.65 -4.20 8.46
C LYS A 36 -13.47 -4.33 9.98
N ALA A 37 -12.32 -4.83 10.43
CA ALA A 37 -11.97 -4.94 11.85
C ALA A 37 -11.45 -3.62 12.47
N GLY A 38 -11.54 -2.49 11.76
CA GLY A 38 -11.06 -1.19 12.24
C GLY A 38 -9.53 -1.03 12.24
N SER A 39 -8.82 -1.91 11.52
CA SER A 39 -7.37 -1.77 11.33
C SER A 39 -7.08 -0.80 10.17
N ASP A 40 -6.19 0.14 10.42
CA ASP A 40 -5.60 1.00 9.40
C ASP A 40 -4.41 0.25 8.79
N CYS A 41 -4.48 -0.07 7.51
CA CYS A 41 -3.42 -0.80 6.82
C CYS A 41 -2.84 0.03 5.68
N LYS A 42 -1.56 -0.20 5.41
CA LYS A 42 -0.88 0.25 4.22
C LYS A 42 -0.20 -0.94 3.56
N TYR A 43 -0.11 -0.92 2.25
CA TYR A 43 0.76 -1.82 1.52
C TYR A 43 1.88 -1.06 0.83
N ASN A 44 3.00 -1.73 0.66
CA ASN A 44 4.09 -1.29 -0.19
C ASN A 44 4.65 -2.50 -0.93
N VAL A 45 5.11 -2.26 -2.15
CA VAL A 45 5.85 -3.26 -2.90
C VAL A 45 7.30 -3.23 -2.46
N MET A 46 7.92 -4.40 -2.40
CA MET A 46 9.35 -4.58 -2.19
C MET A 46 9.86 -5.34 -3.39
N HIS A 47 10.72 -4.71 -4.18
CA HIS A 47 11.36 -5.40 -5.28
C HIS A 47 12.47 -6.29 -4.72
N PHE A 48 12.49 -7.56 -5.11
CA PHE A 48 13.61 -8.45 -4.81
C PHE A 48 14.07 -9.07 -6.14
N ASP A 49 15.24 -8.61 -6.59
CA ASP A 49 16.10 -9.25 -7.59
C ASP A 49 15.68 -9.29 -9.07
N GLU A 50 16.66 -9.69 -9.89
CA GLU A 50 16.61 -9.87 -11.35
C GLU A 50 15.76 -11.08 -11.81
N ASP A 51 15.39 -12.00 -10.91
CA ASP A 51 14.58 -13.20 -11.19
C ASP A 51 13.06 -12.92 -11.16
N GLY A 52 12.68 -11.66 -10.96
CA GLY A 52 11.31 -11.17 -11.02
C GLY A 52 10.47 -11.52 -9.79
N ILE A 53 11.12 -11.76 -8.63
CA ILE A 53 10.43 -11.96 -7.36
C ILE A 53 9.95 -10.61 -6.84
N VAL A 54 8.65 -10.50 -6.55
CA VAL A 54 8.11 -9.28 -5.97
C VAL A 54 7.44 -9.57 -4.64
N GLY A 55 7.78 -8.75 -3.63
CA GLY A 55 7.18 -8.74 -2.32
C GLY A 55 6.02 -7.75 -2.24
N PHE A 56 4.83 -8.21 -1.90
CA PHE A 56 3.70 -7.39 -1.49
C PHE A 56 3.66 -7.36 0.05
N ARG A 57 4.10 -6.25 0.65
CA ARG A 57 4.12 -6.08 2.11
C ARG A 57 2.85 -5.37 2.56
N VAL A 58 2.17 -5.92 3.57
CA VAL A 58 1.05 -5.29 4.27
C VAL A 58 1.50 -4.94 5.68
N GLN A 59 1.31 -3.69 6.09
CA GLN A 59 1.56 -3.20 7.44
C GLN A 59 0.27 -2.64 8.00
N CYS A 60 -0.14 -3.10 9.16
CA CYS A 60 -1.42 -2.72 9.77
C CYS A 60 -1.21 -2.23 11.19
N SER A 61 -2.10 -1.33 11.60
CA SER A 61 -2.24 -0.89 12.97
C SER A 61 -3.70 -0.98 13.40
N CYS A 62 -3.95 -1.49 14.61
CA CYS A 62 -5.29 -1.63 15.15
C CYS A 62 -5.36 -1.14 16.60
N PRO A 63 -6.55 -0.75 17.10
CA PRO A 63 -6.76 -0.55 18.53
C PRO A 63 -6.57 -1.84 19.32
N GLY A 64 -5.70 -1.82 20.33
CA GLY A 64 -5.59 -2.84 21.37
C GLY A 64 -6.13 -2.34 22.71
N THR A 65 -6.19 -3.22 23.71
CA THR A 65 -6.78 -2.91 25.02
C THR A 65 -6.09 -1.76 25.77
N HIS A 66 -4.78 -1.57 25.60
CA HIS A 66 -3.99 -0.56 26.32
C HIS A 66 -3.11 0.31 25.41
N LYS A 67 -2.91 -0.10 24.16
CA LYS A 67 -2.09 0.59 23.16
C LYS A 67 -2.60 0.25 21.76
N ARG A 68 -2.23 1.04 20.75
CA ARG A 68 -2.33 0.58 19.37
C ARG A 68 -1.33 -0.56 19.15
N LEU A 69 -1.77 -1.59 18.45
CA LEU A 69 -0.94 -2.72 18.04
C LEU A 69 -0.51 -2.50 16.59
N THR A 70 0.70 -2.91 16.25
CA THR A 70 1.24 -2.83 14.89
C THR A 70 1.80 -4.17 14.47
N TYR A 71 1.45 -4.61 13.26
CA TYR A 71 1.89 -5.88 12.71
C TYR A 71 2.08 -5.79 11.20
N SER A 72 2.87 -6.69 10.64
CA SER A 72 3.11 -6.75 9.20
C SER A 72 3.35 -8.17 8.68
N CYS A 73 3.11 -8.34 7.39
CA CYS A 73 3.41 -9.56 6.65
C CYS A 73 3.85 -9.20 5.25
N ALA A 74 4.63 -10.07 4.62
CA ALA A 74 5.05 -9.92 3.24
C ALA A 74 4.76 -11.20 2.47
N TYR A 75 4.13 -11.04 1.30
CA TYR A 75 3.78 -12.11 0.39
C TYR A 75 4.68 -12.02 -0.84
N PHE A 76 5.32 -13.12 -1.20
CA PHE A 76 6.28 -13.15 -2.31
C PHE A 76 5.82 -14.12 -3.38
N GLY A 77 6.04 -13.72 -4.63
CA GLY A 77 5.77 -14.55 -5.81
C GLY A 77 6.46 -13.97 -7.04
N LYS A 78 6.24 -14.62 -8.18
CA LYS A 78 6.80 -14.22 -9.48
C LYS A 78 5.70 -13.71 -10.42
N PRO A 79 5.24 -12.46 -10.27
CA PRO A 79 4.12 -11.95 -11.07
C PRO A 79 4.45 -11.80 -12.56
N ASN A 80 5.74 -11.78 -12.92
CA ASN A 80 6.20 -11.78 -14.31
C ASN A 80 5.77 -13.02 -15.12
N ILE A 81 5.32 -14.11 -14.48
CA ILE A 81 4.74 -15.25 -15.19
C ILE A 81 3.36 -14.94 -15.76
N CYS A 82 2.67 -13.90 -15.25
CA CYS A 82 1.40 -13.45 -15.78
C CYS A 82 1.64 -12.59 -17.02
N PRO A 83 1.08 -12.94 -18.20
CA PRO A 83 1.40 -12.27 -19.47
C PRO A 83 1.25 -10.75 -19.44
N GLY A 84 0.20 -10.25 -18.77
CA GLY A 84 -0.11 -8.82 -18.72
C GLY A 84 0.63 -8.03 -17.64
N PHE A 85 1.43 -8.66 -16.78
CA PHE A 85 1.99 -7.97 -15.61
C PHE A 85 3.01 -6.88 -15.99
N ASN A 86 3.92 -7.16 -16.93
CA ASN A 86 4.98 -6.23 -17.32
C ASN A 86 4.60 -5.33 -18.51
N GLU A 87 3.35 -5.39 -19.00
CA GLU A 87 2.94 -4.63 -20.18
C GLU A 87 2.91 -3.12 -19.93
N THR A 88 2.46 -2.68 -18.75
CA THR A 88 2.36 -1.26 -18.38
C THR A 88 2.51 -1.05 -16.87
N SER A 89 2.91 0.16 -16.45
CA SER A 89 2.88 0.56 -15.04
C SER A 89 1.46 0.51 -14.45
N ILE A 90 0.44 0.79 -15.26
CA ILE A 90 -0.98 0.69 -14.87
C ILE A 90 -1.37 -0.76 -14.56
N ALA A 91 -0.92 -1.73 -15.37
CA ALA A 91 -1.20 -3.15 -15.13
C ALA A 91 -0.60 -3.62 -13.79
N ARG A 92 0.64 -3.22 -13.49
CA ARG A 92 1.30 -3.48 -12.19
C ARG A 92 0.53 -2.83 -11.03
N ALA A 93 0.17 -1.55 -11.16
CA ALA A 93 -0.62 -0.85 -10.13
C ALA A 93 -1.96 -1.55 -9.86
N ASN A 94 -2.68 -1.94 -10.91
CA ASN A 94 -3.96 -2.65 -10.79
C ASN A 94 -3.80 -4.00 -10.09
N PHE A 95 -2.77 -4.77 -10.46
CA PHE A 95 -2.45 -6.03 -9.79
C PHE A 95 -2.30 -5.87 -8.27
N TYR A 96 -1.50 -4.91 -7.81
CA TYR A 96 -1.31 -4.67 -6.37
C TYR A 96 -2.57 -4.14 -5.68
N SER A 97 -3.35 -3.30 -6.37
CA SER A 97 -4.64 -2.80 -5.87
C SER A 97 -5.67 -3.92 -5.67
N GLU A 98 -5.72 -4.88 -6.59
CA GLU A 98 -6.58 -6.07 -6.49
C GLU A 98 -6.15 -6.98 -5.34
N LEU A 99 -4.84 -7.20 -5.15
CA LEU A 99 -4.31 -7.93 -3.98
C LEU A 99 -4.68 -7.24 -2.66
N ALA A 100 -4.54 -5.91 -2.58
CA ALA A 100 -4.92 -5.14 -1.40
C ALA A 100 -6.42 -5.22 -1.12
N SER A 101 -7.25 -5.19 -2.17
CA SER A 101 -8.71 -5.35 -2.07
C SER A 101 -9.10 -6.73 -1.55
N TYR A 102 -8.42 -7.79 -2.01
CA TYR A 102 -8.59 -9.13 -1.46
C TYR A 102 -8.25 -9.19 0.04
N VAL A 103 -7.10 -8.66 0.45
CA VAL A 103 -6.68 -8.61 1.85
C VAL A 103 -7.69 -7.84 2.71
N LYS A 104 -8.16 -6.68 2.22
CA LYS A 104 -9.20 -5.87 2.89
C LYS A 104 -10.49 -6.66 3.11
N GLY A 105 -10.89 -7.49 2.15
CA GLY A 105 -12.11 -8.28 2.18
C GLY A 105 -12.06 -9.50 3.12
N TYR A 106 -10.86 -9.98 3.45
CA TYR A 106 -10.68 -11.18 4.29
C TYR A 106 -10.92 -10.84 5.77
N GLY A 107 -12.07 -11.29 6.31
CA GLY A 107 -12.74 -10.77 7.52
C GLY A 107 -12.05 -10.91 8.90
N GLY A 108 -10.76 -11.26 8.94
CA GLY A 108 -9.94 -11.32 10.15
C GLY A 108 -9.10 -10.06 10.34
N HIS A 109 -7.89 -10.07 9.78
CA HIS A 109 -6.86 -9.03 9.86
C HIS A 109 -5.96 -9.10 8.61
N GLY A 110 -5.11 -8.10 8.35
CA GLY A 110 -4.43 -7.91 7.06
C GLY A 110 -3.40 -9.01 6.72
N CYS A 111 -3.07 -9.82 7.72
CA CYS A 111 -2.14 -10.94 7.65
C CYS A 111 -2.80 -12.28 7.97
N SER A 112 -4.13 -12.41 7.82
CA SER A 112 -4.82 -13.66 8.10
C SER A 112 -4.50 -14.75 7.09
N SER A 113 -4.27 -14.40 5.82
CA SER A 113 -3.93 -15.40 4.82
C SER A 113 -2.46 -15.80 4.91
N LYS A 114 -2.18 -17.08 4.69
CA LYS A 114 -0.82 -17.60 4.48
C LYS A 114 -0.40 -17.50 3.02
N GLU A 115 -1.36 -17.50 2.11
CA GLU A 115 -1.15 -17.52 0.66
C GLU A 115 -2.22 -16.70 -0.07
N ILE A 116 -1.87 -16.07 -1.18
CA ILE A 116 -2.81 -15.37 -2.04
C ILE A 116 -2.76 -16.02 -3.42
N GLN A 117 -3.90 -16.56 -3.87
CA GLN A 117 -4.07 -17.16 -5.19
C GLN A 117 -4.32 -16.03 -6.20
N ALA A 118 -3.25 -15.47 -6.77
CA ALA A 118 -3.29 -14.29 -7.63
C ALA A 118 -4.11 -14.50 -8.90
N ASP A 119 -4.17 -15.74 -9.39
CA ASP A 119 -4.99 -16.18 -10.53
C ASP A 119 -6.50 -16.03 -10.29
N ARG A 120 -6.92 -16.00 -9.02
CA ARG A 120 -8.32 -15.85 -8.61
C ARG A 120 -8.70 -14.44 -8.21
N VAL A 121 -7.72 -13.62 -7.82
CA VAL A 121 -7.97 -12.30 -7.24
C VAL A 121 -7.56 -11.16 -8.15
N THR A 122 -6.69 -11.42 -9.12
CA THR A 122 -6.22 -10.40 -10.07
C THR A 122 -6.66 -10.71 -11.49
N THR A 123 -7.02 -9.66 -12.23
CA THR A 123 -7.49 -9.81 -13.60
C THR A 123 -6.37 -10.27 -14.53
N ILE A 124 -5.15 -9.74 -14.35
CA ILE A 124 -4.01 -9.99 -15.24
C ILE A 124 -3.38 -11.38 -15.10
N CYS A 125 -3.62 -12.08 -13.98
CA CYS A 125 -3.15 -13.44 -13.76
C CYS A 125 -4.23 -14.50 -13.98
N LYS A 126 -5.43 -14.12 -14.44
CA LYS A 126 -6.53 -15.07 -14.63
C LYS A 126 -6.10 -16.21 -15.56
N GLY A 127 -6.17 -17.44 -15.07
CA GLY A 127 -5.76 -18.65 -15.80
C GLY A 127 -4.25 -18.96 -15.76
N THR A 128 -3.45 -18.12 -15.11
CA THR A 128 -2.02 -18.36 -14.87
C THR A 128 -1.81 -18.72 -13.40
N PRO A 129 -1.48 -19.98 -13.05
CA PRO A 129 -1.34 -20.41 -11.65
C PRO A 129 -0.22 -19.64 -10.95
N LEU A 130 -0.59 -18.63 -10.16
CA LEU A 130 0.32 -17.83 -9.37
C LEU A 130 -0.15 -17.80 -7.91
N VAL A 131 0.72 -18.25 -7.02
CA VAL A 131 0.50 -18.19 -5.57
C VAL A 131 1.57 -17.30 -4.95
N LEU A 132 1.14 -16.23 -4.28
CA LEU A 132 2.04 -15.44 -3.45
C LEU A 132 2.02 -16.04 -2.04
N LYS A 133 3.18 -16.45 -1.55
CA LYS A 133 3.32 -17.08 -0.22
C LYS A 133 3.84 -16.10 0.79
N ARG A 134 3.28 -16.13 2.00
CA ARG A 134 3.81 -15.36 3.12
C ARG A 134 5.12 -15.98 3.60
N THR A 135 6.23 -15.24 3.53
CA THR A 135 7.58 -15.78 3.83
C THR A 135 7.98 -15.63 5.29
N ILE A 136 7.47 -14.62 5.99
CA ILE A 136 7.73 -14.41 7.42
C ILE A 136 6.44 -14.67 8.20
N GLU A 137 6.55 -15.24 9.39
CA GLU A 137 5.46 -15.12 10.37
C GLU A 137 5.13 -13.65 10.63
N ILE A 138 3.96 -13.39 11.20
CA ILE A 138 3.48 -12.02 11.39
C ILE A 138 4.50 -11.27 12.25
N ASN A 139 5.10 -10.21 11.70
CA ASN A 139 6.11 -9.43 12.40
C ASN A 139 5.44 -8.29 13.16
N GLY A 140 5.69 -8.19 14.46
CA GLY A 140 5.09 -7.21 15.37
C GLY A 140 4.16 -7.86 16.38
N ASP A 141 3.12 -7.13 16.79
CA ASP A 141 2.12 -7.61 17.74
C ASP A 141 1.24 -8.72 17.14
N ASP A 142 0.68 -9.60 17.98
CA ASP A 142 -0.28 -10.62 17.53
C ASP A 142 -1.59 -9.95 17.09
N PRO A 143 -1.98 -10.03 15.80
CA PRO A 143 -3.17 -9.36 15.29
C PRO A 143 -4.47 -9.95 15.83
N ARG A 144 -4.44 -11.12 16.49
CA ARG A 144 -5.61 -11.67 17.20
C ARG A 144 -5.94 -10.85 18.45
N LEU A 145 -5.02 -10.04 18.94
CA LEU A 145 -5.24 -9.13 20.07
C LEU A 145 -5.86 -7.80 19.64
N CYS A 146 -6.12 -7.59 18.35
CA CYS A 146 -6.90 -6.45 17.87
C CYS A 146 -8.33 -6.52 18.44
N ASN A 147 -8.74 -5.49 19.18
CA ASN A 147 -10.03 -5.49 19.87
C ASN A 147 -11.12 -4.92 18.96
N LYS A 148 -11.96 -5.79 18.37
CA LYS A 148 -13.09 -5.36 17.52
C LYS A 148 -14.11 -4.46 18.24
N ARG A 149 -14.19 -4.49 19.58
CA ARG A 149 -15.22 -3.75 20.34
C ARG A 149 -14.96 -2.25 20.49
N HIS A 150 -13.76 -1.75 20.21
CA HIS A 150 -13.44 -0.31 20.36
C HIS A 150 -13.68 0.53 19.10
N SER A 151 -13.96 -0.09 17.94
CA SER A 151 -14.30 0.64 16.71
C SER A 151 -15.79 1.00 16.58
N GLU A 152 -16.60 0.63 17.57
CA GLU A 152 -18.05 0.91 17.66
C GLU A 152 -18.41 1.83 18.85
N LEU A 153 -17.41 2.43 19.51
CA LEU A 153 -17.54 3.42 20.58
C LEU A 153 -16.90 4.74 20.14
#